data_AF-A0A8X6TVY6-F1
#
_entry.id   AF-A0A8X6TVY6-F1
#
_cell.length_a   1.000
_cell.length_b   1.000
_cell.length_c   1.000
_cell.angle_alpha   90.00
_cell.angle_beta   90.00
_cell.angle_gamma   90.00
#
_symmetry.space_group_name_H-M   'P 1'
#
loop_
_entity.id
_entity.type
_entity.pdbx_description
1 polymer ?
#
loop_
_entity_poly.entity_id
_entity_poly.type
_entity_poly.pdbx_seq_one_letter_code
_entity_poly.pdbx_strand_id
1 'polypeptide(L)'
;MSPVKLEPFTDLDMHLFIERGIRGGISMISHRFSSANNKYLESYDEVKPSKYILYLDVNNLYGWAMSQFLPTHGFEWIKEPVNFMEISDESDIGFILEVDLDYPENLHDLHNDYPLAPETLNVTNDMLSPYCKEIAEKYNLNINSCTKLVPNLMSKKRYIVHYRNLKQCFSWVKSSKNPQNS
;
A
#
# COMPACT_ATOMS: atom_id res chain seq x y z
N MET A 1 10.70 -16.88 23.42
CA MET A 1 11.46 -15.70 22.97
C MET A 1 12.51 -16.19 21.99
N SER A 2 12.57 -15.63 20.78
CA SER A 2 13.65 -15.97 19.85
C SER A 2 14.97 -15.39 20.39
N PRO A 3 16.13 -16.03 20.10
CA PRO A 3 17.44 -15.55 20.55
C PRO A 3 17.95 -14.32 19.78
N VAL A 4 17.07 -13.64 19.03
CA VAL A 4 17.43 -12.53 18.15
C VAL A 4 17.68 -11.28 18.98
N LYS A 5 18.85 -10.66 18.82
CA LYS A 5 19.20 -9.40 19.44
C LYS A 5 18.98 -8.26 18.45
N LEU A 6 18.14 -7.30 18.82
CA LEU A 6 17.90 -6.11 18.02
C LEU A 6 18.93 -5.03 18.36
N GLU A 7 19.56 -4.47 17.33
CA GLU A 7 20.40 -3.29 17.45
C GLU A 7 19.52 -2.03 17.44
N PRO A 8 19.62 -1.13 18.43
CA PRO A 8 18.93 0.15 18.38
C PRO A 8 19.66 1.10 17.43
N PHE A 9 18.91 1.98 16.76
CA PHE A 9 19.52 3.08 16.01
C PHE A 9 20.27 4.02 16.97
N THR A 10 21.53 4.30 16.65
CA THR A 10 22.37 5.26 17.39
C THR A 10 22.49 6.60 16.65
N ASP A 11 22.25 6.60 15.34
CA ASP A 11 22.18 7.79 14.50
C ASP A 11 20.74 8.34 14.44
N LEU A 12 20.57 9.62 14.79
CA LEU A 12 19.28 10.32 14.76
C LEU A 12 18.73 10.43 13.34
N ASP A 13 19.59 10.64 12.34
CA ASP A 13 19.15 10.78 10.95
C ASP A 13 18.60 9.46 10.42
N MET A 14 19.22 8.32 10.79
CA MET A 14 18.67 6.99 10.47
C MET A 14 17.32 6.78 11.16
N HIS A 15 17.19 7.18 12.42
CA HIS A 15 15.94 7.03 13.15
C HIS A 15 14.80 7.80 12.46
N LEU A 16 15.02 9.08 12.15
CA LEU A 16 14.04 9.93 11.46
C LEU A 16 13.73 9.43 10.04
N PHE A 17 14.74 8.90 9.34
CA PHE A 17 14.56 8.28 8.03
C PHE A 17 13.61 7.08 8.12
N ILE A 18 13.86 6.16 9.04
CA ILE A 18 13.00 4.98 9.23
C ILE A 18 11.60 5.41 9.66
N GLU A 19 11.47 6.32 10.62
CA GLU A 19 10.18 6.83 11.09
C GLU A 19 9.32 7.40 9.96
N ARG A 20 9.92 8.21 9.07
CA ARG A 20 9.23 8.76 7.89
C ARG A 20 8.81 7.67 6.88
N GLY A 21 9.48 6.52 6.90
CA GLY A 21 9.15 5.36 6.07
C GLY A 21 8.08 4.43 6.67
N ILE A 22 7.73 4.58 7.95
CA ILE A 22 6.71 3.76 8.61
C ILE A 22 5.32 4.14 8.09
N ARG A 23 4.54 3.13 7.68
CA ARG A 23 3.11 3.28 7.37
C ARG A 23 2.29 2.23 8.09
N GLY A 24 1.04 2.57 8.37
CA GLY A 24 0.05 1.64 8.89
C GLY A 24 -0.53 0.73 7.80
N GLY A 25 -1.57 -0.01 8.16
CA GLY A 25 -2.35 -0.80 7.21
C GLY A 25 -3.12 0.07 6.22
N ILE A 26 -3.19 -0.38 4.96
CA ILE A 26 -4.01 0.26 3.93
C ILE A 26 -5.48 -0.10 4.21
N SER A 27 -6.33 0.93 4.26
CA SER A 27 -7.78 0.77 4.32
C SER A 27 -8.39 1.61 3.21
N MET A 28 -9.07 0.95 2.26
CA MET A 28 -9.61 1.56 1.07
C MET A 28 -10.95 0.91 0.70
N ILE A 29 -11.84 1.71 0.12
CA ILE A 29 -13.10 1.26 -0.46
C ILE A 29 -13.08 1.68 -1.93
N SER A 30 -12.86 0.73 -2.84
CA SER A 30 -12.90 0.98 -4.28
C SER A 30 -14.32 1.07 -4.81
N HIS A 31 -15.22 0.22 -4.29
CA HIS A 31 -16.63 0.21 -4.63
C HIS A 31 -17.52 0.35 -3.39
N ARG A 32 -18.31 1.42 -3.33
CA ARG A 32 -19.05 1.82 -2.11
C ARG A 32 -20.20 0.89 -1.72
N PHE A 33 -20.84 0.24 -2.68
CA PHE A 33 -21.98 -0.63 -2.41
C PHE A 33 -22.06 -1.74 -3.46
N SER A 34 -22.13 -2.98 -3.00
CA SER A 34 -22.30 -4.15 -3.86
C SER A 34 -23.33 -5.07 -3.20
N SER A 35 -24.29 -5.56 -3.99
CA SER A 35 -25.24 -6.58 -3.55
C SER A 35 -25.00 -7.87 -4.33
N ALA A 36 -25.12 -9.00 -3.65
CA ALA A 36 -25.03 -10.32 -4.26
C ALA A 36 -26.36 -10.68 -4.93
N ASN A 37 -26.29 -11.40 -6.05
CA ASN A 37 -27.45 -11.99 -6.72
C ASN A 37 -27.11 -13.44 -7.05
N ASN A 38 -27.44 -14.38 -6.17
CA ASN A 38 -27.16 -15.78 -6.43
C ASN A 38 -28.26 -16.67 -5.89
N LYS A 39 -28.39 -17.86 -6.47
CA LYS A 39 -29.45 -18.85 -6.21
C LYS A 39 -29.63 -19.30 -4.76
N TYR A 40 -28.71 -18.94 -3.87
CA TYR A 40 -28.79 -19.27 -2.44
C TYR A 40 -29.47 -18.17 -1.60
N LEU A 41 -29.85 -17.04 -2.21
CA LEU A 41 -30.55 -15.94 -1.55
C LEU A 41 -32.05 -15.97 -1.86
N GLU A 42 -32.89 -15.64 -0.87
CA GLU A 42 -34.35 -15.54 -1.04
C GLU A 42 -34.75 -14.47 -2.06
N SER A 43 -33.95 -13.40 -2.20
CA SER A 43 -34.15 -12.30 -3.13
C SER A 43 -33.53 -12.54 -4.51
N TYR A 44 -33.16 -13.79 -4.84
CA TYR A 44 -32.53 -14.13 -6.11
C TYR A 44 -33.43 -13.78 -7.30
N ASP A 45 -32.84 -13.11 -8.29
CA ASP A 45 -33.51 -12.73 -9.54
C ASP A 45 -32.82 -13.44 -10.71
N GLU A 46 -33.53 -14.40 -11.32
CA GLU A 46 -33.07 -15.20 -12.45
C GLU A 46 -32.80 -14.38 -13.72
N VAL A 47 -33.39 -13.19 -13.84
CA VAL A 47 -33.19 -12.31 -14.99
C VAL A 47 -31.85 -11.56 -14.88
N LYS A 48 -31.33 -11.41 -13.66
CA LYS A 48 -30.05 -10.72 -13.40
C LYS A 48 -28.88 -11.69 -13.42
N PRO A 49 -27.68 -11.24 -13.81
CA PRO A 49 -26.48 -12.07 -13.77
C PRO A 49 -26.17 -12.55 -12.36
N SER A 50 -25.66 -13.78 -12.25
CA SER A 50 -25.20 -14.33 -10.97
C SER A 50 -24.00 -13.54 -10.46
N LYS A 51 -24.08 -13.08 -9.21
CA LYS A 51 -23.08 -12.27 -8.53
C LYS A 51 -22.88 -12.76 -7.10
N TYR A 52 -21.63 -13.05 -6.77
CA TYR A 52 -21.18 -13.49 -5.46
C TYR A 52 -20.30 -12.40 -4.83
N ILE A 53 -20.28 -12.34 -3.50
CA ILE A 53 -19.36 -11.50 -2.74
C ILE A 53 -18.48 -12.44 -1.94
N LEU A 54 -17.16 -12.27 -2.08
CA LEU A 54 -16.16 -13.06 -1.39
C LEU A 54 -15.58 -12.23 -0.24
N TYR A 55 -15.52 -12.83 0.94
CA TYR A 55 -14.82 -12.26 2.10
C TYR A 55 -13.56 -13.08 2.34
N LEU A 56 -12.40 -12.42 2.29
CA LEU A 56 -11.10 -13.02 2.57
C LEU A 56 -10.48 -12.31 3.78
N ASP A 57 -10.01 -13.10 4.73
CA ASP A 57 -9.33 -12.62 5.93
C ASP A 57 -8.08 -13.46 6.18
N VAL A 58 -6.96 -12.79 6.44
CA VAL A 58 -5.67 -13.44 6.65
C VAL A 58 -5.46 -13.63 8.14
N ASN A 59 -5.49 -14.89 8.58
CA ASN A 59 -5.22 -15.26 9.96
C ASN A 59 -3.78 -14.87 10.36
N ASN A 60 -3.63 -14.03 11.37
CA ASN A 60 -2.35 -13.63 11.95
C ASN A 60 -1.35 -13.01 10.94
N LEU A 61 -1.82 -12.01 10.17
CA LEU A 61 -1.01 -11.31 9.16
C LEU A 61 0.34 -10.80 9.72
N TYR A 62 0.34 -10.13 10.88
CA TYR A 62 1.56 -9.63 11.48
C TYR A 62 2.49 -10.76 11.96
N GLY A 63 1.96 -11.86 12.48
CA GLY A 63 2.78 -13.02 12.85
C GLY A 63 3.46 -13.67 11.64
N TRP A 64 2.76 -13.75 10.50
CA TRP A 64 3.36 -14.19 9.24
C TRP A 64 4.47 -13.22 8.78
N ALA A 65 4.21 -11.90 8.84
CA ALA A 65 5.20 -10.87 8.49
C ALA A 65 6.43 -10.90 9.42
N MET A 66 6.24 -11.13 10.71
CA MET A 66 7.31 -11.30 11.70
C MET A 66 8.11 -12.59 11.53
N SER A 67 7.59 -13.56 10.78
CA SER A 67 8.29 -14.80 10.44
C SER A 67 9.15 -14.67 9.17
N GLN A 68 9.11 -13.50 8.51
CA GLN A 68 9.94 -13.20 7.33
C GLN A 68 11.35 -12.74 7.74
N PHE A 69 12.27 -12.73 6.77
CA PHE A 69 13.57 -12.04 6.93
C PHE A 69 13.35 -10.55 7.16
N LEU A 70 13.75 -10.07 8.34
CA LEU A 70 13.59 -8.70 8.80
C LEU A 70 14.95 -8.13 9.24
N PRO A 71 15.15 -6.81 9.09
CA PRO A 71 16.37 -6.17 9.56
C PRO A 71 16.46 -6.21 11.09
N THR A 72 17.64 -6.55 11.61
CA THR A 72 17.85 -6.71 13.06
C THR A 72 19.07 -5.95 13.58
N HIS A 73 20.11 -5.80 12.76
CA HIS A 73 21.38 -5.17 13.12
C HIS A 73 22.19 -4.80 11.85
N GLY A 74 23.36 -4.17 12.03
CA GLY A 74 24.29 -3.81 10.95
C GLY A 74 23.83 -2.61 10.14
N PHE A 75 23.19 -1.63 10.78
CA PHE A 75 22.61 -0.48 10.09
C PHE A 75 23.70 0.50 9.64
N GLU A 76 23.84 0.67 8.33
CA GLU A 76 24.84 1.57 7.74
C GLU A 76 24.26 2.36 6.57
N TRP A 77 24.70 3.61 6.43
CA TRP A 77 24.39 4.43 5.26
C TRP A 77 25.23 4.00 4.07
N ILE A 78 24.57 3.71 2.96
CA ILE A 78 25.22 3.37 1.69
C ILE A 78 25.05 4.53 0.72
N LYS A 79 26.15 5.05 0.20
CA LYS A 79 26.15 6.17 -0.77
C LYS A 79 26.13 5.68 -2.22
N GLU A 80 26.57 4.45 -2.45
CA GLU A 80 26.66 3.88 -3.79
C GLU A 80 25.30 3.35 -4.25
N PRO A 81 24.99 3.46 -5.56
CA PRO A 81 23.77 2.89 -6.10
C PRO A 81 23.79 1.36 -5.97
N VAL A 82 22.69 0.80 -5.46
CA VAL A 82 22.54 -0.65 -5.25
C VAL A 82 21.58 -1.22 -6.27
N ASN A 83 21.97 -2.32 -6.92
CA ASN A 83 21.05 -3.10 -7.76
C ASN A 83 20.15 -4.00 -6.91
N PHE A 84 19.18 -3.39 -6.23
CA PHE A 84 18.28 -4.07 -5.30
C PHE A 84 17.40 -5.15 -5.95
N MET A 85 17.26 -5.17 -7.28
CA MET A 85 16.45 -6.14 -8.00
C MET A 85 17.07 -7.55 -7.99
N GLU A 86 18.40 -7.66 -7.87
CA GLU A 86 19.15 -8.92 -7.91
C GLU A 86 19.32 -9.57 -6.53
N ILE A 87 19.07 -8.83 -5.46
CA ILE A 87 19.32 -9.27 -4.08
C ILE A 87 18.18 -10.18 -3.63
N SER A 88 18.46 -11.39 -3.12
CA SER A 88 17.40 -12.30 -2.64
C SER A 88 16.54 -11.68 -1.55
N ASP A 89 15.25 -12.05 -1.50
CA ASP A 89 14.33 -11.64 -0.43
C ASP A 89 14.67 -12.27 0.93
N GLU A 90 15.50 -13.31 0.92
CA GLU A 90 16.06 -14.02 2.09
C GLU A 90 17.55 -13.70 2.29
N SER A 91 18.03 -12.63 1.66
CA SER A 91 19.42 -12.17 1.83
C SER A 91 19.67 -11.71 3.26
N ASP A 92 20.85 -12.01 3.80
CA ASP A 92 21.33 -11.51 5.09
C ASP A 92 21.49 -9.98 5.11
N ILE A 93 21.68 -9.38 3.92
CA ILE A 93 21.77 -7.93 3.72
C ILE A 93 20.56 -7.45 2.92
N GLY A 94 19.87 -6.43 3.43
CA GLY A 94 18.72 -5.79 2.81
C GLY A 94 18.84 -4.27 2.77
N PHE A 95 17.94 -3.61 2.03
CA PHE A 95 18.01 -2.18 1.76
C PHE A 95 16.68 -1.47 2.02
N ILE A 96 16.76 -0.29 2.61
CA ILE A 96 15.67 0.67 2.68
C ILE A 96 16.12 1.88 1.87
N LEU A 97 15.34 2.23 0.85
CA LEU A 97 15.75 3.15 -0.20
C LEU A 97 14.86 4.39 -0.15
N GLU A 98 15.43 5.58 -0.35
CA GLU A 98 14.68 6.80 -0.70
C GLU A 98 14.70 6.94 -2.22
N VAL A 99 13.53 6.88 -2.87
CA VAL A 99 13.39 6.87 -4.33
C VAL A 99 12.32 7.83 -4.81
N ASP A 100 12.49 8.32 -6.04
CA ASP A 100 11.41 8.96 -6.78
C ASP A 100 10.69 7.91 -7.63
N LEU A 101 9.36 7.89 -7.58
CA LEU A 101 8.53 6.95 -8.33
C LEU A 101 7.60 7.72 -9.25
N ASP A 102 7.80 7.58 -10.56
CA ASP A 102 6.87 8.11 -11.55
C ASP A 102 5.70 7.14 -11.71
N TYR A 103 4.48 7.68 -11.68
CA TYR A 103 3.24 6.91 -11.83
C TYR A 103 2.56 7.30 -13.15
N PRO A 104 2.79 6.53 -14.24
CA PRO A 104 2.29 6.92 -15.55
C PRO A 104 0.78 6.66 -15.69
N GLU A 105 0.10 7.55 -16.42
CA GLU A 105 -1.36 7.56 -16.58
C GLU A 105 -1.92 6.25 -17.15
N ASN A 106 -1.14 5.55 -17.98
CA ASN A 106 -1.55 4.28 -18.58
C ASN A 106 -1.76 3.15 -17.56
N LEU A 107 -1.37 3.35 -16.30
CA LEU A 107 -1.60 2.40 -15.20
C LEU A 107 -2.81 2.76 -14.34
N HIS A 108 -3.40 3.94 -14.53
CA HIS A 108 -4.43 4.46 -13.62
C HIS A 108 -5.68 3.59 -13.58
N ASP A 109 -6.21 3.21 -14.75
CA ASP A 109 -7.41 2.38 -14.81
C ASP A 109 -7.20 1.01 -14.15
N LEU A 110 -6.02 0.42 -14.35
CA LEU A 110 -5.70 -0.91 -13.84
C LEU A 110 -5.43 -0.90 -12.34
N HIS A 111 -4.82 0.16 -11.83
CA HIS A 111 -4.46 0.28 -10.41
C HIS A 111 -5.51 1.06 -9.61
N ASN A 112 -6.64 1.43 -10.21
CA ASN A 112 -7.67 2.24 -9.56
C ASN A 112 -8.22 1.59 -8.28
N ASP A 113 -8.31 0.26 -8.25
CA ASP A 113 -8.78 -0.48 -7.08
C ASP A 113 -7.73 -0.63 -5.98
N TYR A 114 -6.45 -0.58 -6.35
CA TYR A 114 -5.33 -0.73 -5.41
C TYR A 114 -4.09 0.07 -5.85
N PRO A 115 -4.08 1.40 -5.62
CA PRO A 115 -2.92 2.22 -5.94
C PRO A 115 -1.69 1.81 -5.12
N LEU A 116 -0.61 1.47 -5.83
CA LEU A 116 0.68 1.14 -5.24
C LEU A 116 1.34 2.34 -4.53
N ALA A 117 2.24 2.04 -3.58
CA ALA A 117 3.05 3.02 -2.85
C ALA A 117 2.22 4.12 -2.16
N PRO A 118 1.33 3.79 -1.21
CA PRO A 118 0.54 4.77 -0.49
C PRO A 118 1.44 5.72 0.30
N GLU A 119 1.00 6.97 0.46
CA GLU A 119 1.74 8.00 1.18
C GLU A 119 0.85 8.72 2.19
N THR A 120 1.48 9.26 3.23
CA THR A 120 0.79 10.03 4.25
C THR A 120 0.58 11.45 3.76
N LEU A 121 -0.68 11.83 3.50
CA LEU A 121 -1.06 13.13 2.98
C LEU A 121 -1.87 13.91 4.02
N ASN A 122 -1.66 15.23 4.07
CA ASN A 122 -2.61 16.14 4.71
C ASN A 122 -3.76 16.39 3.73
N VAL A 123 -4.89 15.73 3.95
CA VAL A 123 -6.06 15.82 3.09
C VAL A 123 -6.78 17.13 3.38
N THR A 124 -6.81 18.02 2.39
CA THR A 124 -7.47 19.32 2.44
C THR A 124 -8.82 19.30 1.72
N ASN A 125 -9.63 20.35 1.92
CA ASN A 125 -10.99 20.43 1.37
C ASN A 125 -11.04 20.44 -0.16
N ASP A 126 -10.00 20.97 -0.82
CA ASP A 126 -9.88 20.96 -2.28
C ASP A 126 -9.70 19.56 -2.86
N MET A 127 -9.06 18.64 -2.11
CA MET A 127 -8.85 17.25 -2.51
C MET A 127 -10.12 16.39 -2.43
N LEU A 128 -11.20 16.90 -1.84
CA LEU A 128 -12.43 16.15 -1.66
C LEU A 128 -13.24 16.07 -2.96
N SER A 129 -13.78 14.87 -3.22
CA SER A 129 -14.73 14.68 -4.33
C SER A 129 -15.97 15.58 -4.18
N PRO A 130 -16.63 15.98 -5.29
CA PRO A 130 -17.86 16.76 -5.24
C PRO A 130 -18.93 16.14 -4.34
N TYR A 131 -19.07 14.80 -4.39
CA TYR A 131 -19.99 14.06 -3.53
C TYR A 131 -19.67 14.23 -2.03
N CYS A 132 -18.39 14.18 -1.65
CA CYS A 132 -18.01 14.35 -0.24
C CYS A 132 -18.38 15.75 0.27
N LYS A 133 -18.24 16.78 -0.59
CA LYS A 133 -18.62 18.15 -0.28
C LYS A 133 -20.14 18.28 -0.10
N GLU A 134 -20.92 17.70 -1.02
CA GLU A 134 -22.38 17.69 -0.96
C GLU A 134 -22.90 17.01 0.33
N ILE A 135 -22.34 15.86 0.71
CA ILE A 135 -22.69 15.18 1.96
C ILE A 135 -22.36 16.03 3.18
N ALA A 136 -21.21 16.70 3.18
CA ALA A 136 -20.82 17.56 4.29
C ALA A 136 -21.77 18.75 4.45
N GLU A 137 -22.18 19.37 3.34
CA GLU A 137 -23.19 20.44 3.35
C GLU A 137 -24.55 19.92 3.85
N LYS A 138 -25.00 18.78 3.31
CA LYS A 138 -26.30 18.16 3.67
C LYS A 138 -26.43 17.85 5.15
N TYR A 139 -25.36 17.39 5.79
CA TYR A 139 -25.34 17.02 7.21
C TYR A 139 -24.64 18.04 8.11
N ASN A 140 -24.30 19.23 7.59
CA ASN A 140 -23.59 20.30 8.28
C ASN A 140 -22.32 19.81 9.02
N LEU A 141 -21.51 18.99 8.33
CA LEU A 141 -20.27 18.42 8.85
C LEU A 141 -19.11 19.40 8.68
N ASN A 142 -18.36 19.62 9.74
CA ASN A 142 -17.13 20.42 9.67
C ASN A 142 -15.97 19.55 9.13
N ILE A 143 -15.52 19.83 7.91
CA ILE A 143 -14.39 19.13 7.31
C ILE A 143 -13.10 19.90 7.56
N ASN A 144 -12.34 19.43 8.54
CA ASN A 144 -10.99 19.92 8.81
C ASN A 144 -9.96 19.12 8.04
N SER A 145 -8.83 19.77 7.74
CA SER A 145 -7.68 19.09 7.14
C SER A 145 -7.18 18.00 8.09
N CYS A 146 -6.88 16.81 7.57
CA CYS A 146 -6.40 15.72 8.40
C CYS A 146 -5.34 14.88 7.69
N THR A 147 -4.37 14.41 8.48
CA THR A 147 -3.31 13.53 7.98
C THR A 147 -3.83 12.09 7.88
N LYS A 148 -3.74 11.49 6.69
CA LYS A 148 -4.19 10.12 6.41
C LYS A 148 -3.18 9.40 5.51
N LEU A 149 -3.09 8.09 5.65
CA LEU A 149 -2.43 7.25 4.66
C LEU A 149 -3.37 7.08 3.47
N VAL A 150 -2.98 7.57 2.30
CA VAL A 150 -3.83 7.62 1.11
C VAL A 150 -3.18 6.85 -0.04
N PRO A 151 -3.77 5.73 -0.48
CA PRO A 151 -3.47 5.13 -1.77
C PRO A 151 -3.90 6.11 -2.87
N ASN A 152 -2.96 6.55 -3.68
CA ASN A 152 -3.23 7.48 -4.76
C ASN A 152 -2.29 7.24 -5.94
N LEU A 153 -2.74 7.62 -7.13
CA LEU A 153 -2.05 7.38 -8.41
C LEU A 153 -1.06 8.49 -8.78
N MET A 154 -0.71 9.40 -7.86
CA MET A 154 0.24 10.47 -8.14
C MET A 154 1.69 9.94 -8.13
N SER A 155 2.59 10.63 -8.81
CA SER A 155 4.03 10.36 -8.69
C SER A 155 4.51 10.66 -7.27
N LYS A 156 5.47 9.88 -6.78
CA LYS A 156 6.03 9.99 -5.42
C LYS A 156 7.42 10.58 -5.48
N LYS A 157 7.73 11.46 -4.53
CA LYS A 157 9.06 12.05 -4.37
C LYS A 157 9.65 11.66 -3.03
N ARG A 158 10.94 11.31 -3.02
CA ARG A 158 11.67 10.92 -1.81
C ARG A 158 10.94 9.85 -0.98
N TYR A 159 10.36 8.87 -1.66
CA TYR A 159 9.59 7.80 -1.06
C TYR A 159 10.52 6.78 -0.42
N ILE A 160 10.44 6.63 0.90
CA ILE A 160 11.22 5.62 1.62
C ILE A 160 10.56 4.27 1.48
N VAL A 161 11.25 3.22 1.07
CA VAL A 161 10.63 1.90 0.88
C VAL A 161 11.63 0.78 1.08
N HIS A 162 11.19 -0.32 1.69
CA HIS A 162 11.97 -1.54 1.77
C HIS A 162 12.09 -2.18 0.38
N TYR A 163 13.28 -2.66 0.01
CA TYR A 163 13.56 -3.16 -1.34
C TYR A 163 12.57 -4.25 -1.82
N ARG A 164 12.13 -5.13 -0.93
CA ARG A 164 11.12 -6.17 -1.24
C ARG A 164 9.78 -5.58 -1.69
N ASN A 165 9.32 -4.52 -1.02
CA ASN A 165 8.07 -3.84 -1.39
C ASN A 165 8.24 -3.10 -2.73
N LEU A 166 9.42 -2.54 -2.98
CA LEU A 166 9.71 -1.89 -4.25
C LEU A 166 9.75 -2.89 -5.41
N LYS A 167 10.39 -4.05 -5.22
CA LYS A 167 10.33 -5.18 -6.17
C LYS A 167 8.90 -5.62 -6.43
N GLN A 168 8.07 -5.73 -5.38
CA GLN A 168 6.67 -6.09 -5.52
C GLN A 168 5.94 -5.09 -6.42
N CYS A 169 6.14 -3.78 -6.22
CA CYS A 169 5.57 -2.74 -7.09
C CYS A 169 5.98 -2.94 -8.56
N PHE A 170 7.27 -3.18 -8.83
CA PHE A 170 7.74 -3.44 -10.20
C PHE A 170 7.19 -4.73 -10.79
N SER A 171 7.08 -5.79 -9.98
CA SER A 171 6.51 -7.06 -10.43
C SER A 171 5.05 -6.90 -10.86
N TRP A 172 4.26 -6.13 -10.11
CA TRP A 172 2.88 -5.83 -10.45
C TRP A 172 2.79 -5.05 -11.75
N VAL A 173 3.59 -4.00 -11.92
CA VAL A 173 3.63 -3.24 -13.18
C VAL A 173 4.01 -4.12 -14.38
N LYS A 174 4.89 -5.11 -14.20
CA LYS A 174 5.26 -6.07 -15.26
C LYS A 174 4.11 -7.03 -15.59
N SER A 175 3.47 -7.63 -14.59
CA SER A 175 2.32 -8.52 -14.77
C SER A 175 1.15 -7.80 -15.43
N SER A 176 0.91 -6.55 -15.03
CA SER A 176 -0.08 -5.64 -15.60
C SER A 176 0.09 -5.38 -17.11
N LYS A 177 1.31 -5.46 -17.63
CA LYS A 177 1.61 -5.27 -19.07
C LYS A 177 1.50 -6.56 -19.90
N ASN A 178 1.50 -7.73 -19.25
CA ASN A 178 1.43 -9.04 -19.90
C ASN A 178 0.28 -9.89 -19.29
N PRO A 179 -0.99 -9.56 -19.59
CA PRO A 179 -2.15 -10.27 -19.05
C PRO A 179 -2.33 -11.72 -19.55
N GLN A 180 -1.38 -12.28 -20.32
CA GLN A 180 -1.49 -13.65 -20.86
C GLN A 180 -1.04 -14.77 -19.89
N ASN A 181 -0.64 -14.44 -18.65
CA ASN A 181 -0.24 -15.42 -17.63
C ASN A 181 -1.11 -15.32 -16.36
N SER A 182 -2.42 -15.26 -16.52
CA SER A 182 -3.40 -15.42 -15.42
C SER A 182 -4.55 -16.32 -15.84
#